data_AF-A0A9X7B0H4-F1
#
_entry.id   AF-A0A9X7B0H4-F1
#
_cell.length_a   1.000
_cell.length_b   1.000
_cell.length_c   1.000
_cell.angle_alpha   90.00
_cell.angle_beta   90.00
_cell.angle_gamma   90.00
#
_symmetry.space_group_name_H-M   'P 1'
#
loop_
_entity.id
_entity.type
_entity.pdbx_description
1 polymer ?
#
loop_
_entity_poly.entity_id
_entity_poly.type
_entity_poly.pdbx_seq_one_letter_code
_entity_poly.pdbx_strand_id
1 'polypeptide(L)'
;MCQVLDVSRSGYYKWKNHTKSPRQIQKEQITKEIHCIFLESRCLYGSPKVTSLLRQAGRRISQKTVARIMKEQGLQSRTVKKY
;
A
#
# COMPACT_ATOMS: atom_id res chain seq x y z
N MET A 1 -33.38 -1.86 -17.35
CA MET A 1 -32.10 -1.12 -17.34
C MET A 1 -30.94 -2.09 -17.04
N CYS A 2 -30.79 -3.11 -17.89
CA CYS A 2 -29.78 -4.18 -17.79
C CYS A 2 -29.42 -4.67 -19.21
N GLN A 3 -28.91 -3.79 -20.08
CA GLN A 3 -28.70 -4.12 -21.50
C GLN A 3 -27.41 -3.53 -22.10
N VAL A 4 -26.35 -3.36 -21.31
CA VAL A 4 -25.09 -2.79 -21.86
C VAL A 4 -23.86 -3.64 -21.53
N LEU A 5 -23.89 -4.50 -20.50
CA LEU A 5 -22.76 -5.36 -20.16
C LEU A 5 -23.32 -6.72 -19.75
N ASP A 6 -22.91 -7.78 -20.43
CA ASP A 6 -23.28 -9.18 -20.22
C ASP A 6 -22.67 -9.70 -18.90
N VAL A 7 -23.13 -9.14 -17.79
CA VAL A 7 -22.74 -9.54 -16.43
C VAL A 7 -23.99 -9.97 -15.68
N SER A 8 -23.97 -11.21 -15.22
CA SER A 8 -25.01 -11.78 -14.37
C SER A 8 -25.18 -10.93 -13.10
N ARG A 9 -26.43 -10.68 -12.69
CA ARG A 9 -26.77 -9.84 -11.51
C ARG A 9 -26.02 -10.30 -10.25
N SER A 10 -25.81 -11.60 -10.10
CA SER A 10 -25.03 -12.21 -9.01
C SER A 10 -23.54 -11.84 -9.05
N GLY A 11 -22.93 -11.70 -10.23
CA GLY A 11 -21.58 -11.18 -10.41
C GLY A 11 -21.47 -9.70 -10.05
N TYR A 12 -22.46 -8.89 -10.43
CA TYR A 12 -22.55 -7.47 -10.08
C TYR A 12 -22.64 -7.26 -8.56
N TYR A 13 -23.49 -8.03 -7.86
CA TYR A 13 -23.59 -7.94 -6.40
C TYR A 13 -22.38 -8.55 -5.67
N LYS A 14 -21.72 -9.59 -6.20
CA LYS A 14 -20.45 -10.10 -5.65
C LYS A 14 -19.33 -9.06 -5.73
N TRP A 15 -19.24 -8.34 -6.84
CA TRP A 15 -18.27 -7.25 -7.01
C TRP A 15 -18.59 -6.08 -6.07
N LYS A 16 -19.89 -5.71 -5.96
CA LYS A 16 -20.35 -4.62 -5.09
C LYS A 16 -20.22 -4.94 -3.59
N ASN A 17 -20.42 -6.20 -3.21
CA ASN A 17 -20.31 -6.70 -1.82
C ASN A 17 -18.93 -7.31 -1.52
N HIS A 18 -17.89 -6.97 -2.28
CA HIS A 18 -16.55 -7.45 -2.00
C HIS A 18 -16.05 -6.85 -0.67
N THR A 19 -16.39 -7.51 0.43
CA THR A 19 -15.87 -7.24 1.77
C THR A 19 -14.37 -7.42 1.74
N LYS A 20 -13.65 -6.46 2.33
CA LYS A 20 -12.18 -6.47 2.33
C LYS A 20 -11.69 -7.78 2.96
N SER A 21 -10.92 -8.54 2.19
CA SER A 21 -10.32 -9.78 2.69
C SER A 21 -9.42 -9.46 3.91
N PRO A 22 -9.28 -10.37 4.89
CA PRO A 22 -8.34 -10.20 6.01
C PRO A 22 -6.93 -9.79 5.57
N ARG A 23 -6.51 -10.26 4.38
CA ARG A 23 -5.23 -9.91 3.76
C ARG A 23 -5.18 -8.46 3.25
N GLN A 24 -6.31 -7.94 2.75
CA GLN A 24 -6.42 -6.54 2.35
C GLN A 24 -6.40 -5.62 3.57
N ILE A 25 -7.04 -6.01 4.67
CA ILE A 25 -7.03 -5.23 5.91
C ILE A 25 -5.60 -5.13 6.47
N GLN A 26 -4.86 -6.25 6.53
CA GLN A 26 -3.46 -6.22 6.94
C GLN A 26 -2.60 -5.37 6.00
N LYS A 27 -2.84 -5.44 4.68
CA LYS A 27 -2.14 -4.61 3.71
C LYS A 27 -2.43 -3.12 3.95
N GLU A 28 -3.68 -2.74 4.24
CA GLU A 28 -4.05 -1.36 4.56
C GLU A 28 -3.38 -0.88 5.85
N GLN A 29 -3.31 -1.71 6.89
CA GLN A 29 -2.59 -1.39 8.12
C GLN A 29 -1.10 -1.13 7.88
N ILE A 30 -0.43 -2.03 7.15
CA ILE A 30 0.98 -1.87 6.78
C ILE A 30 1.18 -0.61 5.93
N THR A 31 0.26 -0.34 5.00
CA THR A 31 0.31 0.85 4.16
C THR A 31 0.21 2.13 4.99
N LYS A 32 -0.68 2.16 5.99
CA LYS A 32 -0.81 3.28 6.93
C LYS A 32 0.47 3.47 7.76
N GLU A 33 1.04 2.40 8.31
CA GLU A 33 2.31 2.46 9.04
C GLU A 33 3.44 3.03 8.18
N ILE A 34 3.58 2.55 6.94
CA ILE A 34 4.54 3.07 5.95
C ILE A 34 4.33 4.57 5.71
N HIS A 35 3.07 4.99 5.57
CA HIS A 35 2.72 6.39 5.32
C HIS A 35 3.07 7.29 6.51
N CYS A 36 2.74 6.88 7.73
CA CYS A 36 3.11 7.60 8.96
C CYS A 36 4.63 7.78 9.06
N ILE A 37 5.39 6.68 8.92
CA ILE A 37 6.86 6.75 8.94
C ILE A 37 7.40 7.66 7.84
N PHE A 38 6.81 7.60 6.64
CA PHE A 38 7.22 8.43 5.51
C PHE A 38 6.98 9.93 5.76
N LEU A 39 5.83 10.28 6.35
CA LEU A 39 5.48 11.65 6.73
C LEU A 39 6.38 12.17 7.87
N GLU A 40 6.60 11.37 8.92
CA GLU A 40 7.53 11.70 10.01
C GLU A 40 8.94 11.96 9.49
N SER A 41 9.34 11.18 8.49
CA SER A 41 10.64 11.29 7.83
C SER A 41 10.71 12.41 6.79
N ARG A 42 9.72 13.33 6.74
CA ARG A 42 9.62 14.46 5.80
C ARG A 42 9.80 14.05 4.33
N CYS A 43 9.30 12.87 3.96
CA CYS A 43 9.43 12.29 2.62
C CYS A 43 10.87 11.99 2.18
N LEU A 44 11.86 11.99 3.09
CA LEU A 44 13.26 11.73 2.76
C LEU A 44 13.57 10.25 2.59
N TYR A 45 12.81 9.38 3.26
CA TYR A 45 13.15 7.96 3.36
C TYR A 45 12.54 7.16 2.21
N GLY A 46 13.41 6.49 1.46
CA GLY A 46 13.02 5.49 0.47
C GLY A 46 12.75 4.13 1.09
N SER A 47 12.40 3.16 0.23
CA SER A 47 12.08 1.79 0.65
C SER A 47 13.10 1.11 1.55
N PRO A 48 14.44 1.29 1.42
CA PRO A 48 15.40 0.64 2.32
C PRO A 48 15.31 1.16 3.76
N LYS A 49 15.22 2.48 3.94
CA LYS A 49 15.16 3.13 5.27
C LYS A 49 13.83 2.84 5.97
N VAL A 50 12.72 2.93 5.22
CA VAL A 50 11.39 2.57 5.73
C VAL A 50 11.36 1.09 6.15
N THR A 51 11.96 0.19 5.36
CA THR A 51 12.04 -1.24 5.73
C THR A 51 12.84 -1.46 7.01
N SER A 52 13.95 -0.73 7.21
CA SER A 52 14.75 -0.82 8.44
C SER A 52 13.94 -0.39 9.66
N LEU A 53 13.22 0.74 9.57
CA LEU A 53 12.36 1.25 10.64
C LEU A 53 11.22 0.29 10.97
N LEU A 54 10.56 -0.27 9.95
CA LEU A 54 9.53 -1.29 10.15
C LEU A 54 10.09 -2.52 10.87
N ARG A 55 11.29 -2.97 10.52
CA ARG A 55 11.95 -4.09 11.21
C ARG A 55 12.29 -3.77 12.66
N GLN A 56 12.74 -2.54 12.95
CA GLN A 56 12.99 -2.07 14.31
C GLN A 56 11.69 -2.00 15.12
N ALA A 57 10.57 -1.64 14.50
CA ALA A 57 9.23 -1.70 15.08
C ALA A 57 8.67 -3.13 15.22
N GLY A 58 9.47 -4.18 14.96
CA GLY A 58 9.07 -5.58 15.08
C GLY A 58 8.33 -6.16 13.86
N ARG A 59 8.17 -5.40 12.78
CA ARG A 59 7.52 -5.87 11.54
C ARG A 59 8.53 -6.57 10.63
N ARG A 60 8.40 -7.89 10.49
CA ARG A 60 9.17 -8.69 9.51
C ARG A 60 8.58 -8.56 8.10
N ILE A 61 8.91 -7.47 7.41
CA ILE A 61 8.50 -7.24 6.01
C ILE A 61 9.72 -7.21 5.09
N SER A 62 9.55 -7.75 3.88
CA SER A 62 10.58 -7.71 2.85
C SER A 62 10.67 -6.32 2.22
N GLN A 63 11.87 -5.88 1.86
CA GLN A 63 12.07 -4.60 1.17
C GLN A 63 11.30 -4.54 -0.15
N LYS A 64 11.19 -5.66 -0.88
CA LYS A 64 10.41 -5.74 -2.14
C LYS A 64 8.94 -5.43 -1.90
N THR A 65 8.36 -5.94 -0.81
CA THR A 65 6.97 -5.66 -0.42
C THR A 65 6.78 -4.18 -0.08
N VAL A 66 7.69 -3.60 0.71
CA VAL A 66 7.66 -2.17 1.06
C VAL A 66 7.79 -1.31 -0.19
N ALA A 67 8.74 -1.62 -1.09
CA ALA A 67 8.94 -0.90 -2.34
C ALA A 67 7.69 -0.95 -3.24
N ARG A 68 7.02 -2.11 -3.33
CA ARG A 68 5.77 -2.25 -4.09
C ARG A 68 4.65 -1.41 -3.48
N ILE A 69 4.47 -1.44 -2.16
CA ILE A 69 3.45 -0.63 -1.47
C ILE A 69 3.73 0.86 -1.65
N MET A 70 4.98 1.29 -1.48
CA MET A 70 5.38 2.68 -1.72
C MET A 70 5.10 3.10 -3.17
N LYS A 71 5.40 2.25 -4.16
CA LYS A 71 5.08 2.51 -5.57
C LYS A 71 3.58 2.61 -5.84
N GLU A 72 2.78 1.69 -5.27
CA GLU A 72 1.31 1.71 -5.38
C GLU A 72 0.70 2.96 -4.75
N GLN A 73 1.33 3.53 -3.72
CA GLN A 73 0.89 4.76 -3.04
C GLN A 73 1.54 6.04 -3.61
N GLY A 74 2.41 5.94 -4.62
CA GLY A 74 3.14 7.09 -5.15
C GLY A 74 4.15 7.71 -4.16
N LEU A 75 4.53 7.00 -3.10
CA LEU A 75 5.50 7.46 -2.11
C LEU A 75 6.91 7.30 -2.68
N GLN A 76 7.52 8.43 -3.05
CA GLN A 76 8.89 8.48 -3.57
C GLN A 76 9.76 9.30 -2.62
N SER A 77 10.98 8.84 -2.37
CA SER A 77 11.95 9.63 -1.61
C SER A 77 12.21 10.94 -2.34
N ARG A 78 11.99 12.07 -1.66
CA ARG A 78 12.45 13.40 -2.08
C ARG A 78 13.96 13.48 -1.87
N THR A 79 14.71 12.69 -2.62
CA THR A 79 16.17 12.81 -2.67
C THR A 79 16.47 13.92 -3.66
N VAL A 80 16.89 15.08 -3.16
CA VAL A 80 17.46 16.12 -4.02
C VAL A 80 18.77 15.57 -4.56
N LYS A 81 18.86 15.36 -5.87
CA LYS A 81 20.11 14.95 -6.51
C LYS A 81 21.08 16.12 -6.35
N LYS A 82 22.09 15.95 -5.48
CA LYS A 82 23.11 16.97 -5.24
C LYS A 82 23.99 17.03 -6.49
N TYR A 83 23.78 18.07 -7.31
CA TYR A 83 24.74 18.52 -8.32
C TYR A 83 25.74 19.46 -7.65
#